data_AF-A0A850DP53-F1
#
_entry.id   AF-A0A850DP53-F1
#
_cell.length_a   1.000
_cell.length_b   1.000
_cell.length_c   1.000
_cell.angle_alpha   90.00
_cell.angle_beta   90.00
_cell.angle_gamma   90.00
#
_symmetry.space_group_name_H-M   'P 1'
#
loop_
_entity.id
_entity.type
_entity.pdbx_description
1 polymer ?
#
loop_
_entity_poly.entity_id
_entity_poly.type
_entity_poly.pdbx_seq_one_letter_code
_entity_poly.pdbx_strand_id
1 'polypeptide(L)'
;MTDLSQPDAELLDFIGPYALDAMDPNDVAALHDRLAAANPVTRYTFEDLARDAHETLALMSSATAVAPPAALRDRVLDTVDVAVQDPPAPPGSLLHPRTRRLRWLALAGAAVVAAAAIGGVVIAPGHLHTAAPPTHNAL
;
A
#
# COMPACT_ATOMS: atom_id res chain seq x y z
N MET A 1 -17.40 13.16 -15.90
CA MET A 1 -16.05 13.74 -16.01
C MET A 1 -15.82 14.52 -14.72
N THR A 2 -15.22 13.87 -13.73
CA THR A 2 -14.99 14.46 -12.39
C THR A 2 -14.07 15.66 -12.55
N ASP A 3 -14.46 16.81 -12.02
CA ASP A 3 -13.59 17.98 -11.97
C ASP A 3 -12.39 17.62 -11.11
N LEU A 4 -11.20 17.54 -11.72
CA LEU A 4 -9.95 17.18 -11.04
C LEU A 4 -9.54 18.21 -9.97
N SER A 5 -10.23 19.35 -9.92
CA SER A 5 -10.08 20.39 -8.91
C SER A 5 -10.90 20.12 -7.65
N GLN A 6 -11.86 19.18 -7.69
CA GLN A 6 -12.69 18.81 -6.55
C GLN A 6 -12.23 17.46 -5.97
N PRO A 7 -12.35 17.30 -4.64
CA PRO A 7 -12.08 16.01 -4.01
C PRO A 7 -13.17 15.00 -4.39
N ASP A 8 -12.77 13.73 -4.49
CA ASP A 8 -13.69 12.61 -4.70
C ASP A 8 -14.54 12.37 -3.44
N ALA A 9 -15.82 12.71 -3.53
CA ALA A 9 -16.76 12.59 -2.41
C ALA A 9 -16.92 11.13 -1.93
N GLU A 10 -16.85 10.14 -2.82
CA GLU A 10 -17.00 8.73 -2.43
C GLU A 10 -15.84 8.25 -1.56
N LEU A 11 -14.65 8.80 -1.75
CA LEU A 11 -13.50 8.53 -0.87
C LEU A 11 -13.62 9.29 0.44
N LEU A 12 -14.15 10.51 0.43
CA LEU A 12 -14.36 11.28 1.66
C LEU A 12 -15.45 10.70 2.57
N ASP A 13 -16.41 9.93 2.05
CA ASP A 13 -17.41 9.25 2.86
C ASP A 13 -16.81 8.25 3.87
N PHE A 14 -15.58 7.77 3.62
CA PHE A 14 -14.87 6.89 4.54
C PHE A 14 -14.26 7.60 5.75
N ILE A 15 -14.25 8.94 5.80
CA ILE A 15 -13.61 9.70 6.89
C ILE A 15 -14.18 9.31 8.25
N GLY A 16 -15.50 9.19 8.38
CA GLY A 16 -16.16 8.82 9.63
C GLY A 16 -15.68 7.47 10.18
N PRO A 17 -15.88 6.35 9.44
CA PRO A 17 -15.44 5.04 9.91
C PRO A 17 -13.91 4.91 10.00
N TYR A 18 -13.14 5.59 9.14
CA TYR A 18 -11.69 5.59 9.21
C TYR A 18 -11.16 6.28 10.48
N ALA A 19 -11.62 7.51 10.75
CA ALA A 19 -11.13 8.31 11.88
C ALA A 19 -11.55 7.75 13.24
N LEU A 20 -12.63 6.96 13.29
CA LEU A 20 -13.07 6.27 14.50
C LEU A 20 -12.45 4.88 14.66
N ASP A 21 -11.47 4.51 13.83
CA ASP A 21 -10.85 3.18 13.79
C ASP A 21 -11.90 2.04 13.70
N ALA A 22 -12.98 2.30 12.97
CA ALA A 22 -14.15 1.42 12.86
C ALA A 22 -14.14 0.53 11.60
N MET A 23 -13.02 0.54 10.87
CA MET A 23 -12.83 -0.26 9.66
C MET A 23 -11.98 -1.51 9.96
N ASP A 24 -12.24 -2.60 9.26
CA ASP A 24 -11.36 -3.77 9.32
C ASP A 24 -9.98 -3.43 8.69
N PRO A 25 -8.87 -4.02 9.17
CA PRO A 25 -7.55 -3.75 8.59
C PRO A 25 -7.45 -3.99 7.08
N ASN A 26 -8.22 -4.93 6.52
CA ASN A 26 -8.23 -5.16 5.07
C ASN A 26 -8.93 -4.01 4.33
N ASP A 27 -10.01 -3.46 4.89
CA ASP A 27 -10.73 -2.33 4.32
C ASP A 27 -9.90 -1.05 4.39
N VAL A 28 -9.16 -0.86 5.49
CA VAL A 28 -8.18 0.24 5.63
C VAL A 28 -7.11 0.13 4.55
N ALA A 29 -6.54 -1.06 4.34
CA ALA A 29 -5.54 -1.28 3.30
C ALA A 29 -6.10 -0.99 1.89
N ALA A 30 -7.32 -1.46 1.60
CA ALA A 30 -7.98 -1.19 0.32
C ALA A 30 -8.28 0.30 0.13
N LEU A 31 -8.68 1.01 1.18
CA LEU A 31 -8.88 2.46 1.14
C LEU A 31 -7.56 3.19 0.88
N HIS A 32 -6.47 2.78 1.52
CA HIS A 32 -5.14 3.36 1.30
C HIS A 32 -4.65 3.16 -0.14
N ASP A 33 -4.87 1.97 -0.72
CA ASP A 33 -4.56 1.70 -2.13
C ASP A 33 -5.37 2.61 -3.08
N ARG A 34 -6.66 2.82 -2.78
CA ARG A 34 -7.52 3.75 -3.53
C ARG A 34 -7.07 5.19 -3.40
N LEU A 35 -6.74 5.64 -2.18
CA LEU A 35 -6.20 6.98 -1.93
C LEU A 35 -4.86 7.18 -2.67
N ALA A 36 -3.97 6.19 -2.68
CA ALA A 36 -2.70 6.26 -3.40
C ALA A 36 -2.90 6.50 -4.91
N ALA A 37 -3.95 5.90 -5.50
CA ALA A 37 -4.33 6.11 -6.90
C ALA A 37 -5.15 7.40 -7.15
N ALA A 38 -5.71 8.02 -6.11
CA ALA A 38 -6.56 9.21 -6.23
C ALA A 38 -5.79 10.47 -6.63
N ASN A 39 -6.54 11.48 -7.06
CA ASN A 39 -5.95 12.79 -7.36
C ASN A 39 -5.36 13.45 -6.09
N PRO A 40 -4.38 14.36 -6.23
CA PRO A 40 -3.72 14.97 -5.07
C PRO A 40 -4.67 15.76 -4.16
N VAL A 41 -5.70 16.40 -4.71
CA VAL A 41 -6.69 17.17 -3.95
C VAL A 41 -7.44 16.27 -2.99
N THR A 42 -7.93 15.12 -3.47
CA THR A 42 -8.65 14.12 -2.68
C THR A 42 -7.78 13.57 -1.56
N ARG A 43 -6.53 13.18 -1.86
CA ARG A 43 -5.61 12.67 -0.83
C ARG A 43 -5.38 13.70 0.27
N TYR A 44 -5.04 14.93 -0.11
CA TYR A 44 -4.80 16.00 0.83
C TYR A 44 -6.04 16.27 1.69
N THR A 45 -7.21 16.42 1.08
CA THR A 45 -8.46 16.69 1.80
C THR A 45 -8.82 15.53 2.73
N PHE A 46 -8.60 14.29 2.32
CA PHE A 46 -8.85 13.13 3.17
C PHE A 46 -7.91 13.11 4.39
N GLU A 47 -6.61 13.30 4.17
CA GLU A 47 -5.60 13.35 5.25
C GLU A 47 -5.88 14.49 6.24
N ASP A 48 -6.27 15.66 5.73
CA ASP A 48 -6.59 16.84 6.54
C ASP A 48 -7.81 16.60 7.43
N LEU A 49 -8.92 16.10 6.87
CA LEU A 49 -10.13 15.78 7.61
C LEU A 49 -9.91 14.65 8.63
N ALA A 50 -9.13 13.62 8.27
CA ALA A 50 -8.79 12.54 9.20
C ALA A 50 -7.96 13.07 10.37
N ARG A 51 -7.02 13.98 10.10
CA ARG A 51 -6.23 14.65 11.15
C ARG A 51 -7.12 15.46 12.08
N ASP A 52 -8.01 16.30 11.56
CA ASP A 52 -8.92 17.12 12.37
C ASP A 52 -9.82 16.26 13.27
N ALA A 53 -10.32 15.14 12.74
CA ALA A 53 -11.11 14.18 13.50
C ALA A 53 -10.28 13.52 14.62
N HIS A 54 -9.06 13.06 14.33
CA HIS A 54 -8.17 12.48 15.33
C HIS A 54 -7.74 13.49 16.40
N GLU A 55 -7.53 14.77 16.06
CA GLU A 55 -7.25 15.83 17.04
C GLU A 55 -8.42 16.03 18.00
N THR A 56 -9.65 16.02 17.47
CA THR A 56 -10.85 16.09 18.30
C THR A 56 -10.95 14.90 19.25
N LEU A 57 -10.73 13.68 18.75
CA LEU A 57 -10.74 12.47 19.59
C LEU A 57 -9.61 12.47 20.63
N ALA A 58 -8.44 12.99 20.28
CA ALA A 58 -7.32 13.15 21.20
C ALA A 58 -7.68 14.10 22.36
N LEU A 59 -8.33 15.23 22.08
CA LEU A 59 -8.83 16.14 23.13
C LEU A 59 -9.85 15.44 24.04
N MET A 60 -10.78 14.68 23.45
CA MET A 60 -11.81 13.95 24.18
C MET A 60 -11.25 12.79 25.03
N SER A 61 -10.12 12.19 24.61
CA SER A 61 -9.54 11.02 25.30
C SER A 61 -9.25 11.26 26.79
N SER A 62 -8.91 12.50 27.15
CA SER A 62 -8.64 12.92 28.52
C SER A 62 -9.81 12.65 29.48
N ALA A 63 -11.04 12.77 29.00
CA ALA A 63 -12.24 12.52 29.79
C ALA A 63 -12.43 11.03 30.14
N THR A 64 -11.74 10.13 29.44
CA THR A 64 -11.84 8.67 29.61
C THR A 64 -10.56 8.04 30.16
N ALA A 65 -9.59 8.86 30.56
CA ALA A 65 -8.30 8.38 31.04
C ALA A 65 -8.44 7.57 32.34
N VAL A 66 -7.75 6.43 32.40
CA VAL A 66 -7.63 5.59 33.61
C VAL A 66 -6.15 5.43 33.93
N ALA A 67 -5.82 5.43 35.22
CA ALA A 67 -4.43 5.26 35.66
C ALA A 67 -3.87 3.91 35.19
N PRO A 68 -2.70 3.90 34.51
CA PRO A 68 -2.07 2.66 34.08
C PRO A 68 -1.48 1.89 35.27
N PRO A 69 -1.29 0.55 35.17
CA PRO A 69 -0.57 -0.21 36.18
C PRO A 69 0.84 0.34 36.40
N ALA A 70 1.29 0.44 37.66
CA ALA A 70 2.57 1.07 38.02
C ALA A 70 3.79 0.49 37.27
N ALA A 71 3.81 -0.84 37.07
CA ALA A 71 4.88 -1.54 36.35
C ALA A 71 4.83 -1.38 34.82
N LEU A 72 3.81 -0.74 34.25
CA LEU A 72 3.72 -0.54 32.79
C LEU A 72 4.83 0.37 32.29
N ARG A 73 5.18 1.43 33.04
CA ARG A 73 6.25 2.36 32.68
C ARG A 73 7.59 1.64 32.52
N ASP A 74 7.97 0.87 33.52
CA ASP A 74 9.25 0.16 33.53
C ASP A 74 9.31 -0.88 32.39
N ARG A 75 8.23 -1.64 32.17
CA ARG A 75 8.15 -2.59 31.04
C ARG A 75 8.31 -1.93 29.67
N VAL A 76 7.70 -0.76 29.47
CA VAL A 76 7.83 -0.01 28.21
C VAL A 76 9.26 0.49 28.03
N LEU A 77 9.87 1.03 29.07
CA LEU A 77 11.24 1.56 29.01
C LEU A 77 12.28 0.44 28.77
N ASP A 78 12.14 -0.71 29.43
CA ASP A 78 12.98 -1.90 29.16
C ASP A 78 12.83 -2.36 27.71
N THR A 79 11.61 -2.34 27.16
CA THR A 79 11.37 -2.73 25.77
C THR A 79 12.07 -1.78 24.79
N VAL A 80 12.05 -0.47 25.07
CA VAL A 80 12.72 0.54 24.23
C VAL A 80 14.24 0.42 24.33
N ASP A 81 14.79 0.15 25.51
CA ASP A 81 16.23 0.02 25.72
C ASP A 81 16.82 -1.20 24.98
N VAL A 82 16.05 -2.28 24.90
CA VAL A 82 16.45 -3.51 24.18
C VAL A 82 16.14 -3.45 22.68
N ALA A 83 15.27 -2.54 22.24
CA ALA A 83 14.92 -2.41 20.83
C ALA A 83 16.12 -1.91 20.01
N VAL A 84 16.55 -2.71 19.03
CA VAL A 84 17.57 -2.30 18.05
C VAL A 84 17.03 -1.09 17.28
N GLN A 85 17.64 0.06 17.53
CA GLN A 85 17.32 1.30 16.84
C GLN A 85 17.86 1.22 15.41
N ASP A 86 17.02 1.49 14.42
CA ASP A 86 17.51 1.68 13.06
C ASP A 86 18.45 2.90 13.02
N PRO A 87 19.58 2.82 12.30
CA PRO A 87 20.46 3.97 12.16
C PRO A 87 19.70 5.13 11.52
N PRO A 88 19.95 6.39 11.94
CA PRO A 88 19.27 7.54 11.38
C PRO A 88 19.44 7.55 9.85
N ALA A 89 18.33 7.70 9.13
CA ALA A 89 18.36 7.72 7.68
C ALA A 89 19.25 8.90 7.21
N PRO A 90 20.13 8.70 6.22
CA PRO A 90 20.96 9.77 5.71
C PRO A 90 20.07 10.87 5.10
N PRO A 91 20.46 12.15 5.22
CA PRO A 91 19.69 13.27 4.69
C PRO A 91 19.45 13.07 3.19
N GLY A 92 18.18 13.10 2.77
CA GLY A 92 17.74 12.89 1.39
C GLY A 92 17.27 11.47 1.04
N SER A 93 17.27 10.51 1.98
CA SER A 93 16.76 9.16 1.73
C SER A 93 15.23 9.07 1.92
N LEU A 94 14.46 9.45 0.91
CA LEU A 94 13.01 9.15 0.81
C LEU A 94 12.74 7.73 0.26
N LEU A 95 13.77 6.89 0.13
CA LEU A 95 13.63 5.56 -0.42
C LEU A 95 13.06 4.61 0.64
N HIS A 96 11.83 4.18 0.40
CA HIS A 96 11.15 3.11 1.14
C HIS A 96 12.07 1.87 1.29
N PRO A 97 12.11 1.23 2.49
CA PRO A 97 12.95 0.03 2.75
C PRO A 97 12.66 -1.14 1.78
N ARG A 98 11.45 -1.18 1.20
CA ARG A 98 11.03 -2.14 0.17
C ARG A 98 11.90 -2.06 -1.10
N THR A 99 12.34 -0.88 -1.50
CA THR A 99 13.16 -0.69 -2.71
C THR A 99 14.59 -1.21 -2.52
N ARG A 100 15.12 -1.15 -1.29
CA ARG A 100 16.46 -1.67 -0.96
C ARG A 100 16.52 -3.19 -1.13
N ARG A 101 15.51 -3.93 -0.65
CA ARG A 101 15.43 -5.40 -0.82
C ARG A 101 15.31 -5.81 -2.29
N LEU A 102 14.49 -5.09 -3.09
CA LEU A 102 14.39 -5.35 -4.53
C LEU A 102 15.70 -5.07 -5.29
N ARG A 103 16.46 -4.05 -4.90
CA ARG A 103 17.78 -3.76 -5.51
C ARG A 103 18.80 -4.88 -5.29
N TRP A 104 18.78 -5.52 -4.12
CA TRP A 104 19.62 -6.69 -3.86
C TRP A 104 19.20 -7.91 -4.67
N LEU A 105 17.89 -8.10 -4.91
CA LEU A 105 17.38 -9.17 -5.77
C LEU A 105 17.63 -8.91 -7.27
N ALA A 106 17.61 -7.65 -7.71
CA ALA A 106 17.88 -7.29 -9.11
C ALA A 106 19.34 -7.60 -9.53
N LEU A 107 20.29 -7.53 -8.60
CA LEU A 107 21.68 -7.93 -8.87
C LEU A 107 21.84 -9.45 -9.09
N ALA A 108 20.94 -10.27 -8.53
CA ALA A 108 20.92 -11.71 -8.77
C ALA A 108 20.23 -12.10 -10.09
N GLY A 109 19.31 -11.28 -10.61
CA GLY A 109 18.61 -11.52 -11.89
C GLY A 109 19.46 -11.26 -13.14
N ALA A 110 20.43 -10.34 -13.06
CA ALA A 110 21.28 -9.98 -14.21
C ALA A 110 22.20 -11.14 -14.66
N ALA A 111 22.51 -12.09 -13.78
CA ALA A 111 23.30 -13.29 -14.13
C ALA A 111 22.51 -14.29 -15.00
N VAL A 112 21.18 -14.33 -14.89
CA VAL A 112 20.33 -15.28 -15.64
C VAL A 112 20.11 -14.80 -17.08
N VAL A 113 19.98 -13.48 -17.30
CA VAL A 113 19.76 -12.92 -18.65
C VAL A 113 21.04 -12.99 -19.50
N ALA A 114 22.23 -12.88 -18.89
CA ALA A 114 23.50 -13.02 -19.62
C ALA A 114 23.74 -14.46 -20.13
N ALA A 115 23.24 -15.47 -19.43
CA ALA A 115 23.37 -16.87 -19.86
C ALA A 115 22.44 -17.23 -21.03
N ALA A 116 21.32 -16.51 -21.22
CA ALA A 116 20.41 -16.73 -22.33
C ALA A 116 20.93 -16.19 -23.69
N ALA A 117 22.00 -15.37 -23.68
CA ALA A 117 22.56 -14.81 -24.90
C ALA A 117 23.37 -15.81 -25.76
N ILE A 118 23.68 -17.01 -25.24
CA ILE A 118 24.42 -18.06 -25.98
C ILE A 118 23.51 -19.21 -26.43
N GLY A 119 22.33 -19.37 -25.84
CA GLY A 119 21.39 -20.45 -26.19
C GLY A 119 20.11 -19.91 -26.82
N GLY A 120 20.11 -19.71 -28.14
CA GLY A 120 18.93 -19.26 -28.89
C GLY A 120 17.74 -20.20 -28.69
N VAL A 121 16.71 -19.74 -27.98
CA VAL A 121 15.39 -20.39 -27.94
C VAL A 121 14.57 -19.84 -29.11
N VAL A 122 14.43 -20.66 -30.16
CA VAL A 122 13.49 -20.39 -31.26
C VAL A 122 12.10 -20.80 -30.77
N ILE A 123 11.27 -19.82 -30.39
CA ILE A 123 9.84 -20.07 -30.14
C ILE A 123 9.12 -19.94 -31.49
N ALA A 124 8.80 -21.08 -32.11
CA ALA A 124 7.92 -21.13 -33.27
C ALA A 124 6.48 -20.85 -32.83
N PRO A 125 5.76 -19.85 -33.39
CA PRO A 125 4.34 -19.70 -33.13
C PRO A 125 3.56 -20.80 -33.83
N GLY A 126 2.97 -21.71 -33.05
CA GLY A 126 2.03 -22.72 -33.53
C GLY A 126 0.83 -22.06 -34.21
N HIS A 127 0.61 -22.43 -35.47
CA HIS A 127 -0.56 -22.05 -36.24
C HIS A 127 -1.83 -22.51 -35.50
N LEU A 128 -2.65 -21.56 -35.07
CA LEU A 128 -4.00 -21.88 -34.61
C LEU A 128 -4.81 -22.38 -35.80
N HIS A 129 -5.26 -23.62 -35.67
CA HIS A 129 -6.19 -24.28 -36.56
C HIS A 129 -7.53 -23.52 -36.53
N THR A 130 -7.84 -22.77 -37.59
CA THR A 130 -9.20 -22.23 -37.80
C THR A 130 -10.13 -23.42 -38.03
N ALA A 131 -10.92 -23.74 -37.01
CA ALA A 131 -12.08 -24.60 -37.14
C ALA A 131 -13.14 -23.88 -37.99
N ALA A 132 -13.41 -24.40 -39.19
CA ALA A 132 -14.60 -24.06 -39.97
C ALA A 132 -15.71 -25.08 -39.63
N PRO A 133 -16.95 -24.64 -39.31
CA PRO A 133 -18.04 -25.55 -38.93
C PRO A 133 -18.62 -26.33 -40.13
N PRO A 134 -19.13 -27.55 -39.92
CA PRO A 134 -19.64 -28.41 -40.98
C PRO A 134 -21.10 -28.11 -41.33
N THR A 135 -21.38 -27.71 -42.57
CA THR A 135 -22.71 -27.89 -43.19
C THR A 135 -22.59 -28.03 -44.72
N HIS A 136 -22.79 -29.24 -45.24
CA HIS A 136 -23.97 -29.59 -46.06
C HIS A 136 -23.71 -30.95 -46.74
N ASN A 137 -24.53 -31.93 -46.37
CA ASN A 137 -24.61 -33.24 -47.02
C ASN A 137 -25.36 -33.09 -48.34
N ALA A 138 -24.85 -33.74 -49.37
CA ALA A 138 -25.53 -33.93 -50.64
C ALA A 138 -26.80 -34.76 -50.46
N LEU A 139 -27.86 -34.37 -51.18
CA LEU A 139 -28.68 -35.25 -52.03
C LEU A 139 -29.33 -34.39 -53.12
#